data_AF-A0A3S3NBU0-F1
#
_entry.id   AF-A0A3S3NBU0-F1
#
_cell.length_a   1.000
_cell.length_b   1.000
_cell.length_c   1.000
_cell.angle_alpha   90.00
_cell.angle_beta   90.00
_cell.angle_gamma   90.00
#
_symmetry.space_group_name_H-M   'P 1'
#
loop_
_entity.id
_entity.type
_entity.pdbx_description
1 polymer ?
#
loop_
_entity_poly.entity_id
_entity_poly.type
_entity_poly.pdbx_seq_one_letter_code
_entity_poly.pdbx_strand_id
1 'polypeptide(L)'
;MIYLFRGEYYFTIDSTGRVQTRGRKISDDFIGLPNNLDAAVTTRNGTTYFFKGGKYYQARGRRIESGPRPISSHFRNVPNNLDAAFTYTKDGLIYFIKSEQKLYLIMLVQM
;
A
#
# COMPACT_ATOMS: atom_id res chain seq x y z
N MET A 1 -0.18 -15.11 2.87
CA MET A 1 -0.33 -14.31 4.11
C MET A 1 -0.69 -12.90 3.69
N ILE A 2 -1.78 -12.35 4.21
CA ILE A 2 -2.26 -10.99 3.92
C ILE A 2 -2.07 -10.14 5.18
N TYR A 3 -1.71 -8.88 5.02
CA TYR A 3 -1.56 -7.93 6.13
C TYR A 3 -2.72 -6.93 6.10
N LEU A 4 -3.33 -6.70 7.26
CA LEU A 4 -4.37 -5.68 7.47
C LEU A 4 -3.81 -4.62 8.41
N PHE A 5 -3.91 -3.34 8.05
CA PHE A 5 -3.39 -2.23 8.84
C PHE A 5 -4.54 -1.36 9.35
N ARG A 6 -4.48 -0.96 10.62
CA ARG A 6 -5.44 -0.03 11.23
C ARG A 6 -4.80 0.71 12.39
N GLY A 7 -4.87 2.04 12.36
CA GLY A 7 -4.26 2.85 13.41
C GLY A 7 -2.74 2.67 13.43
N GLU A 8 -2.21 2.37 14.61
CA GLU A 8 -0.80 1.99 14.82
C GLU A 8 -0.56 0.47 14.75
N TYR A 9 -1.56 -0.33 14.40
CA TYR A 9 -1.51 -1.79 14.46
C TYR A 9 -1.65 -2.46 13.10
N TYR A 10 -1.14 -3.69 13.01
CA TYR A 10 -1.39 -4.59 11.89
C TYR A 10 -1.78 -5.99 12.37
N PHE A 11 -2.50 -6.69 11.50
CA PHE A 11 -2.94 -8.07 11.66
C PHE A 11 -2.50 -8.88 10.45
N THR A 12 -2.25 -10.18 10.62
CA THR A 12 -2.09 -11.07 9.48
C THR A 12 -3.27 -12.01 9.37
N ILE A 13 -3.75 -12.22 8.16
CA ILE A 13 -4.72 -13.26 7.85
C ILE A 13 -4.10 -14.26 6.87
N ASP A 14 -4.46 -15.53 6.98
CA ASP A 14 -4.06 -16.54 6.00
C ASP A 14 -4.93 -16.48 4.73
N SER A 15 -4.64 -17.35 3.77
CA SER A 15 -5.39 -17.43 2.50
C SER A 15 -6.85 -17.87 2.67
N THR A 16 -7.22 -18.39 3.84
CA THR A 16 -8.61 -18.75 4.19
C THR A 16 -9.33 -17.63 4.94
N GLY A 17 -8.66 -16.50 5.20
CA GLY A 17 -9.21 -15.36 5.93
C GLY A 17 -9.13 -15.48 7.44
N ARG A 18 -8.46 -16.50 7.99
CA ARG A 18 -8.30 -16.64 9.45
C ARG A 18 -7.25 -15.69 9.96
N VAL A 19 -7.56 -14.97 11.05
CA VAL A 19 -6.62 -14.09 11.74
C VAL A 19 -5.56 -14.91 12.45
N GLN A 20 -4.30 -14.64 12.14
CA GLN A 20 -3.14 -15.35 12.68
C GLN A 20 -2.38 -14.54 13.75
N THR A 21 -2.58 -13.22 13.82
CA THR A 21 -1.94 -12.37 14.85
C THR A 21 -2.96 -11.66 15.72
N ARG A 22 -2.69 -11.60 17.03
CA ARG A 22 -3.30 -10.60 17.92
C ARG A 22 -2.58 -9.28 17.62
N GLY A 23 -3.31 -8.26 17.15
CA GLY A 23 -2.77 -7.04 16.53
C GLY A 23 -1.43 -6.56 17.10
N ARG A 24 -0.43 -6.42 16.22
CA ARG A 24 0.94 -6.00 16.57
C ARG A 24 1.16 -4.57 16.15
N LYS A 25 2.01 -3.82 16.86
CA LYS A 25 2.33 -2.44 16.45
C LYS A 25 3.11 -2.46 15.15
N ILE A 26 2.79 -1.52 14.27
CA ILE A 26 3.50 -1.32 13.00
C ILE A 26 4.98 -1.03 13.28
N SER A 27 5.26 -0.20 14.30
CA SER A 27 6.60 0.19 14.72
C SER A 27 7.51 -0.96 15.16
N ASP A 28 6.94 -2.11 15.53
CA ASP A 28 7.72 -3.24 16.04
C ASP A 28 8.33 -4.07 14.91
N ASP A 29 7.68 -4.11 13.74
CA ASP A 29 8.05 -5.00 12.64
C ASP A 29 8.29 -4.28 11.30
N PHE A 30 7.64 -3.15 11.06
CA PHE A 30 7.77 -2.32 9.86
C PHE A 30 8.53 -1.05 10.21
N ILE A 31 9.80 -1.20 10.61
CA ILE A 31 10.63 -0.10 11.11
C ILE A 31 10.69 1.05 10.09
N GLY A 32 10.33 2.25 10.53
CA GLY A 32 10.30 3.46 9.70
C GLY A 32 8.99 3.71 8.94
N LEU A 33 8.02 2.79 9.01
CA LEU A 33 6.69 2.98 8.42
C LEU A 33 5.79 3.77 9.39
N PRO A 34 5.05 4.80 8.92
CA PRO A 34 4.17 5.58 9.78
C PRO A 34 2.88 4.82 10.09
N ASN A 35 2.22 5.25 11.16
CA ASN A 35 0.87 4.80 11.50
C ASN A 35 -0.19 5.42 10.59
N ASN A 36 -1.43 4.94 10.70
CA ASN A 36 -2.61 5.47 10.02
C ASN A 36 -2.44 5.54 8.49
N LEU A 37 -1.89 4.49 7.89
CA LEU A 37 -1.69 4.39 6.44
C LEU A 37 -3.02 4.57 5.69
N ASP A 38 -2.96 5.23 4.54
CA ASP A 38 -4.17 5.50 3.76
C ASP A 38 -4.45 4.36 2.76
N ALA A 39 -3.41 3.79 2.15
CA ALA A 39 -3.53 2.65 1.23
C ALA A 39 -2.25 1.79 1.20
N ALA A 40 -2.36 0.55 0.71
CA ALA A 40 -1.22 -0.29 0.43
C ALA A 40 -1.50 -1.23 -0.75
N VAL A 41 -0.47 -1.57 -1.54
CA VAL A 41 -0.57 -2.53 -2.64
C VAL A 41 0.71 -3.33 -2.79
N THR A 42 0.59 -4.63 -3.05
CA THR A 42 1.72 -5.50 -3.39
C THR A 42 1.64 -5.87 -4.87
N THR A 43 2.69 -5.55 -5.62
CA THR A 43 2.77 -5.89 -7.04
C THR A 43 3.15 -7.36 -7.23
N ARG A 44 3.00 -7.86 -8.46
CA ARG A 44 3.33 -9.26 -8.81
C ARG A 44 4.79 -9.63 -8.53
N ASN A 45 5.72 -8.66 -8.54
CA ASN A 45 7.13 -8.90 -8.25
C ASN A 45 7.48 -8.88 -6.75
N GLY A 46 6.47 -8.81 -5.88
CA GLY A 46 6.62 -8.84 -4.42
C GLY A 46 6.97 -7.49 -3.79
N THR A 47 7.06 -6.42 -4.58
CA THR A 47 7.24 -5.06 -4.05
C THR A 47 5.93 -4.57 -3.45
N THR A 48 5.96 -4.11 -2.20
CA THR A 48 4.82 -3.49 -1.53
C THR A 48 5.02 -1.98 -1.45
N TYR A 49 4.00 -1.23 -1.82
CA TYR A 49 3.95 0.22 -1.66
C TYR A 49 2.92 0.56 -0.59
N PHE A 50 3.34 1.32 0.41
CA PHE A 50 2.47 1.89 1.45
C PHE A 50 2.31 3.39 1.21
N PHE A 51 1.09 3.91 1.30
CA PHE A 51 0.77 5.30 1.00
C PHE A 51 0.28 6.03 2.25
N LYS A 52 0.79 7.25 2.45
CA LYS A 52 0.35 8.16 3.50
C LYS A 52 0.45 9.62 3.06
N GLY A 53 -0.67 10.34 3.09
CA GLY A 53 -0.79 11.69 2.58
C GLY A 53 -0.33 11.76 1.14
N GLY A 54 0.64 12.63 0.86
CA GLY A 54 1.28 12.73 -0.47
C GLY A 54 2.56 11.91 -0.64
N LYS A 55 2.81 10.91 0.20
CA LYS A 55 4.06 10.13 0.19
C LYS A 55 3.81 8.64 0.08
N TYR A 56 4.80 7.93 -0.44
CA TYR A 56 4.84 6.47 -0.44
C TYR A 56 6.14 5.92 0.16
N TYR A 57 6.07 4.68 0.64
CA TYR A 57 7.18 3.86 1.11
C TYR A 57 7.22 2.59 0.29
N GLN A 58 8.41 2.12 -0.05
CA GLN A 58 8.63 0.85 -0.76
C GLN A 58 9.15 -0.20 0.22
N ALA A 59 8.62 -1.41 0.13
CA ALA A 59 8.98 -2.51 1.01
C ALA A 59 9.03 -3.85 0.28
N ARG A 60 9.77 -4.81 0.88
CA ARG A 60 9.65 -6.24 0.58
C ARG A 60 9.33 -6.99 1.87
N GLY A 61 8.15 -7.61 1.91
CA GLY A 61 7.62 -8.18 3.15
C GLY A 61 7.47 -7.08 4.21
N ARG A 62 8.18 -7.22 5.34
CA ARG A 62 8.15 -6.25 6.44
C ARG A 62 9.28 -5.21 6.39
N ARG A 63 10.25 -5.38 5.49
CA ARG A 63 11.41 -4.51 5.39
C ARG A 63 11.10 -3.30 4.53
N ILE A 64 11.17 -2.11 5.11
CA ILE A 64 11.12 -0.86 4.35
C ILE A 64 12.46 -0.68 3.62
N GLU A 65 12.41 -0.64 2.29
CA GLU A 65 13.59 -0.53 1.43
C GLU A 65 13.88 0.93 1.05
N SER A 66 12.84 1.75 0.89
CA SER A 66 13.01 3.19 0.64
C SER A 66 11.77 4.00 0.99
N GLY A 67 11.96 5.31 1.11
CA GLY A 67 10.90 6.27 1.42
C GLY A 67 11.14 7.04 2.72
N PRO A 68 10.27 8.00 3.04
CA PRO A 68 9.13 8.40 2.21
C PRO A 68 9.56 9.19 0.98
N ARG A 69 8.93 8.95 -0.17
CA ARG A 69 9.08 9.73 -1.40
C ARG A 69 7.73 10.32 -1.81
N PRO A 70 7.68 11.48 -2.49
CA PRO A 70 6.42 12.02 -3.03
C PRO A 70 5.75 11.00 -3.96
N ILE A 71 4.43 10.83 -3.86
CA ILE A 71 3.68 9.94 -4.78
C ILE A 71 3.98 10.28 -6.24
N SER A 72 3.98 11.56 -6.58
CA SER A 72 4.26 12.08 -7.92
C SER A 72 5.64 11.74 -8.47
N SER A 73 6.63 11.38 -7.64
CA SER A 73 7.99 11.06 -8.13
C SER A 73 8.05 9.69 -8.82
N HIS A 74 7.06 8.83 -8.61
CA HIS A 74 7.01 7.49 -9.22
C HIS A 74 5.63 7.21 -9.85
N PHE A 75 4.56 7.56 -9.15
CA PHE A 75 3.18 7.42 -9.60
C PHE A 75 2.67 8.74 -10.16
N ARG A 76 3.09 9.05 -11.39
CA ARG A 76 2.68 10.28 -12.08
C ARG A 76 1.15 10.35 -12.18
N ASN A 77 0.59 11.53 -11.91
CA ASN A 77 -0.86 11.83 -11.93
C ASN A 77 -1.71 11.09 -10.88
N VAL A 78 -1.10 10.36 -9.95
CA VAL A 78 -1.83 9.78 -8.83
C VAL A 78 -2.01 10.84 -7.73
N PRO A 79 -3.25 11.09 -7.26
CA PRO A 79 -3.49 12.10 -6.24
C PRO A 79 -2.95 11.67 -4.88
N ASN A 80 -2.81 12.65 -3.99
CA ASN A 80 -2.49 12.42 -2.58
C ASN A 80 -3.71 11.87 -1.83
N ASN A 81 -3.48 11.39 -0.60
CA ASN A 81 -4.53 10.99 0.35
C ASN A 81 -5.44 9.89 -0.20
N LEU A 82 -4.86 8.91 -0.89
CA LEU A 82 -5.57 7.79 -1.51
C LEU A 82 -6.46 7.05 -0.52
N ASP A 83 -7.62 6.56 -0.97
CA ASP A 83 -8.51 5.76 -0.14
C ASP A 83 -8.23 4.26 -0.27
N ALA A 84 -7.76 3.82 -1.45
CA ALA A 84 -7.33 2.44 -1.65
C ALA A 84 -6.36 2.32 -2.83
N ALA A 85 -5.62 1.21 -2.86
CA ALA A 85 -4.81 0.79 -4.00
C ALA A 85 -4.88 -0.73 -4.13
N PHE A 86 -4.89 -1.27 -5.34
CA PHE A 86 -4.85 -2.72 -5.57
C PHE A 86 -4.22 -3.05 -6.92
N THR A 87 -3.62 -4.24 -7.03
CA THR A 87 -3.15 -4.76 -8.32
C THR A 87 -4.28 -5.57 -8.96
N TYR A 88 -4.64 -5.25 -10.20
CA TYR A 88 -5.63 -6.03 -10.93
C TYR A 88 -4.96 -7.20 -11.64
N THR A 89 -5.50 -8.40 -11.46
CA THR A 89 -4.84 -9.63 -11.91
C THR A 89 -4.84 -9.82 -13.43
N LYS A 90 -5.77 -9.17 -14.16
CA LYS A 90 -5.87 -9.33 -15.62
C LYS A 90 -4.76 -8.62 -16.38
N ASP A 91 -4.34 -7.44 -15.94
CA ASP A 91 -3.32 -6.62 -16.60
C ASP A 91 -2.05 -6.45 -15.76
N GLY A 92 -2.09 -6.79 -14.47
CA GLY A 92 -0.97 -6.61 -13.55
C GLY A 92 -0.73 -5.15 -13.14
N LEU A 93 -1.63 -4.23 -13.52
CA LEU A 93 -1.53 -2.81 -13.21
C LEU A 93 -2.00 -2.50 -11.80
N ILE A 94 -1.51 -1.39 -11.26
CA ILE A 94 -1.97 -0.84 -9.99
C ILE A 94 -3.09 0.14 -10.26
N TYR A 95 -4.20 -0.05 -9.55
CA TYR A 95 -5.37 0.81 -9.54
C TYR A 95 -5.43 1.57 -8.24
N PHE A 96 -5.75 2.87 -8.31
CA PHE A 96 -5.83 3.77 -7.16
C PHE A 96 -7.26 4.31 -7.03
N ILE A 97 -7.76 4.42 -5.81
CA ILE A 97 -9.10 4.93 -5.50
C ILE A 97 -8.95 6.18 -4.62
N LYS A 98 -9.68 7.23 -4.97
CA LYS A 98 -9.84 8.46 -4.18
C LYS A 98 -11.28 8.96 -4.34
N SER A 99 -11.98 9.16 -3.23
CA SER A 99 -13.34 9.71 -3.18
C SER A 99 -13.28 11.23 -3.01
N GLU A 100 -14.20 11.89 -3.72
CA GLU A 100 -14.36 13.33 -4.03
C GLU A 100 -13.98 13.81 -5.43
N GLN A 101 -13.30 13.03 -6.26
CA GLN A 101 -13.28 13.24 -7.71
C GLN A 101 -13.19 11.87 -8.36
N LYS A 102 -14.14 11.57 -9.26
CA LYS A 102 -14.21 10.49 -10.27
C LYS A 102 -13.24 9.30 -10.07
N LEU A 103 -13.74 8.06 -10.22
CA LEU A 103 -12.88 6.91 -10.54
C LEU A 103 -11.83 7.33 -11.59
N TYR A 104 -10.57 7.53 -11.18
CA TYR A 104 -9.47 7.69 -12.11
C TYR A 104 -9.13 6.28 -12.58
N LEU A 105 -9.91 5.82 -13.55
CA LEU A 105 -9.42 4.80 -14.46
C LEU A 105 -8.38 5.49 -15.36
N ILE A 106 -7.26 4.79 -15.62
CA ILE A 106 -6.26 5.02 -16.67
C ILE A 106 -4.97 5.76 -16.23
N MET A 107 -3.84 5.05 -16.09
CA MET A 107 -2.85 4.93 -17.18
C MET A 107 -1.79 3.84 -16.90
N LEU A 108 -1.47 3.10 -17.96
CA LEU A 108 -0.36 2.16 -18.10
C LEU A 108 0.95 2.82 -17.62
N VAL A 109 1.56 2.28 -16.57
CA VAL A 109 2.99 2.45 -16.38
C VAL A 109 3.65 1.31 -17.15
N GLN A 110 3.99 1.55 -18.42
CA GLN A 110 5.07 0.78 -19.03
C GLN A 110 6.36 1.21 -18.34
N MET A 111 7.08 0.22 -17.82
CA MET A 111 8.44 0.36 -17.32
C MET A 111 9.38 0.82 -18.44
#